data_AF-A0A6B8M3P6-F1
#
_entry.id   AF-A0A6B8M3P6-F1
#
_cell.length_a   1.000
_cell.length_b   1.000
_cell.length_c   1.000
_cell.angle_alpha   90.00
_cell.angle_beta   90.00
_cell.angle_gamma   90.00
#
_symmetry.space_group_name_H-M   'P 1'
#
loop_
_entity.id
_entity.type
_entity.pdbx_description
1 polymer ?
#
loop_
_entity_poly.entity_id
_entity_poly.type
_entity_poly.pdbx_seq_one_letter_code
_entity_poly.pdbx_strand_id
1 'polypeptide(L)'
;MWDYSDKVKDYFFNPKNAGVLGEANAVGEVGAISCGDALKLMMKVDPETEVIQEAKFQTFGCGSAIASSSALTELIIGKTLEEAVTITNQDIADFLGGLPPEKMHCSVMGYEALQAAIANFRGEEWRDDHEEGALVCKCFGVDEGVIERAIRMNRLTSIEQITDYTKAGGGCLTCFDKLEELLAGVNAALVAEGVLAAHEAYRLGVADAGEIKAKAKARKEAEKEAAAPPASPLAPASPLPPPSAGMTNLKKIRLIEEAIEELRPYLKKDGGDCELIDIDGANVMVSLKGACMGCQMASVTVSGIQERLIAKLGMTIRVIPVKSHAH
;
A
#
# COMPACT_ATOMS: atom_id res chain seq x y z
N MET A 1 -16.59 16.61 7.52
CA MET A 1 -17.15 15.24 7.45
C MET A 1 -17.41 14.95 5.98
N TRP A 2 -16.86 13.87 5.46
CA TRP A 2 -17.01 13.51 4.05
C TRP A 2 -18.39 12.89 3.83
N ASP A 3 -19.05 13.20 2.72
CA ASP A 3 -20.37 12.66 2.42
C ASP A 3 -20.23 11.30 1.73
N TYR A 4 -20.20 10.23 2.52
CA TYR A 4 -20.17 8.87 2.02
C TYR A 4 -21.58 8.35 1.78
N SER A 5 -21.78 7.69 0.65
CA SER A 5 -23.00 6.93 0.38
C SER A 5 -23.22 5.85 1.45
N ASP A 6 -24.47 5.44 1.64
CA ASP A 6 -24.79 4.37 2.58
C ASP A 6 -24.17 3.03 2.14
N LYS A 7 -23.99 2.83 0.83
CA LYS A 7 -23.33 1.63 0.30
C LYS A 7 -21.83 1.63 0.59
N VAL A 8 -21.15 2.77 0.56
CA VAL A 8 -19.74 2.87 1.02
C VAL A 8 -19.63 2.51 2.50
N LYS A 9 -20.54 3.01 3.34
CA LYS A 9 -20.56 2.68 4.78
C LYS A 9 -20.77 1.19 5.00
N ASP A 10 -21.73 0.58 4.29
CA ASP A 10 -21.99 -0.86 4.42
C ASP A 10 -20.79 -1.71 4.00
N TYR A 11 -20.17 -1.42 2.85
CA TYR A 11 -18.99 -2.15 2.37
C TYR A 11 -17.75 -1.92 3.24
N PHE A 12 -17.70 -0.82 3.99
CA PHE A 12 -16.67 -0.58 5.00
C PHE A 12 -16.92 -1.37 6.30
N PHE A 13 -18.14 -1.36 6.83
CA PHE A 13 -18.46 -2.04 8.09
C PHE A 13 -18.61 -3.56 7.92
N ASN A 14 -19.15 -4.00 6.79
CA ASN A 14 -19.45 -5.38 6.42
C ASN A 14 -18.80 -5.79 5.09
N PRO A 15 -17.47 -5.67 4.95
CA PRO A 15 -16.75 -5.96 3.71
C PRO A 15 -16.96 -7.40 3.26
N LYS A 16 -17.25 -7.57 1.97
CA LYS A 16 -17.41 -8.85 1.28
C LYS A 16 -16.05 -9.38 0.85
N ASN A 17 -15.86 -10.69 0.90
CA ASN A 17 -14.67 -11.38 0.34
C ASN A 17 -13.31 -10.93 0.91
N ALA A 18 -13.27 -10.27 2.05
CA ALA A 18 -12.00 -9.93 2.69
C ALA A 18 -11.33 -11.18 3.29
N GLY A 19 -10.02 -11.28 3.12
CA GLY A 19 -9.20 -12.37 3.67
C GLY A 19 -8.19 -12.92 2.67
N VAL A 20 -7.55 -14.03 3.05
CA VAL A 20 -6.56 -14.72 2.21
C VAL A 20 -7.24 -15.79 1.36
N LEU A 21 -6.83 -15.92 0.10
CA LEU A 21 -7.21 -17.02 -0.79
C LEU A 21 -5.99 -17.92 -1.02
N GLY A 22 -6.01 -19.13 -0.44
CA GLY A 22 -4.86 -20.03 -0.45
C GLY A 22 -4.54 -20.67 -1.81
N GLU A 23 -5.55 -20.89 -2.65
CA GLU A 23 -5.41 -21.48 -3.99
C GLU A 23 -5.53 -20.43 -5.11
N ALA A 24 -5.11 -19.20 -4.84
CA ALA A 24 -5.11 -18.15 -5.86
C ALA A 24 -4.09 -18.46 -6.95
N ASN A 25 -4.51 -18.38 -8.22
CA ASN A 25 -3.65 -18.51 -9.39
C ASN A 25 -3.49 -17.20 -10.17
N ALA A 26 -4.06 -16.11 -9.65
CA ALA A 26 -3.97 -14.76 -10.17
C ALA A 26 -3.85 -13.80 -8.98
N VAL A 27 -2.72 -13.09 -8.86
CA VAL A 27 -2.46 -12.20 -7.72
C VAL A 27 -1.96 -10.85 -8.21
N GLY A 28 -2.59 -9.78 -7.74
CA GLY A 28 -2.20 -8.40 -8.00
C GLY A 28 -1.93 -7.66 -6.70
N GLU A 29 -0.78 -7.01 -6.59
CA GLU A 29 -0.37 -6.23 -5.43
C GLU A 29 -0.02 -4.82 -5.88
N VAL A 30 -0.61 -3.81 -5.22
CA VAL A 30 -0.39 -2.39 -5.54
C VAL A 30 -0.28 -1.56 -4.27
N GLY A 31 0.43 -0.43 -4.39
CA GLY A 31 0.68 0.49 -3.28
C GLY A 31 1.74 -0.01 -2.31
N ALA A 32 1.97 0.77 -1.26
CA ALA A 32 3.00 0.50 -0.27
C ALA A 32 2.59 1.00 1.10
N ILE A 33 3.01 0.28 2.14
CA ILE A 33 2.77 0.66 3.54
C ILE A 33 3.33 2.07 3.83
N SER A 34 4.43 2.45 3.17
CA SER A 34 5.02 3.79 3.25
C SER A 34 4.11 4.90 2.72
N CYS A 35 3.25 4.59 1.75
CA CYS A 35 2.31 5.52 1.12
C CYS A 35 0.93 5.55 1.80
N GLY A 36 0.75 4.74 2.86
CA GLY A 36 -0.43 4.70 3.71
C GLY A 36 -1.62 3.89 3.19
N ASP A 37 -1.57 3.42 1.94
CA ASP A 37 -2.54 2.51 1.35
C ASP A 37 -1.83 1.40 0.57
N ALA A 38 -2.27 0.15 0.70
CA ALA A 38 -1.80 -1.01 -0.04
C ALA A 38 -2.96 -2.01 -0.24
N LEU A 39 -2.97 -2.70 -1.38
CA LEU A 39 -4.00 -3.67 -1.74
C LEU A 39 -3.35 -4.90 -2.38
N LYS A 40 -3.73 -6.07 -1.88
CA LYS A 40 -3.47 -7.37 -2.48
C LYS A 40 -4.81 -8.00 -2.89
N LEU A 41 -5.02 -8.13 -4.18
CA LEU A 41 -6.14 -8.86 -4.78
C LEU A 41 -5.68 -10.27 -5.14
N MET A 42 -6.46 -11.27 -4.77
CA MET A 42 -6.20 -12.68 -5.05
C MET A 42 -7.42 -13.28 -5.71
N MET A 43 -7.25 -13.92 -6.86
CA MET A 43 -8.34 -14.56 -7.60
C MET A 43 -7.99 -16.02 -7.91
N LYS A 44 -9.04 -16.83 -8.00
CA LYS A 44 -9.02 -18.19 -8.53
C LYS A 44 -9.78 -18.17 -9.85
N VAL A 45 -9.04 -18.31 -10.93
CA VAL A 45 -9.54 -18.26 -12.31
C VAL A 45 -9.51 -19.67 -12.88
N ASP A 46 -10.58 -20.06 -13.56
CA ASP A 46 -10.61 -21.32 -14.29
C ASP A 46 -9.66 -21.27 -15.50
N PRO A 47 -8.65 -22.15 -15.61
CA PRO A 47 -7.71 -22.13 -16.73
C PRO A 47 -8.32 -22.45 -18.11
N GLU A 48 -9.47 -23.13 -18.16
CA GLU A 48 -10.12 -23.50 -19.42
C GLU A 48 -11.14 -22.45 -19.86
N THR A 49 -11.91 -21.90 -18.92
CA THR A 49 -12.99 -20.97 -19.24
C THR A 49 -12.63 -19.50 -18.98
N GLU A 50 -11.49 -19.23 -18.36
CA GLU A 50 -11.05 -17.90 -17.90
C GLU A 50 -12.06 -17.20 -16.97
N VAL A 51 -12.94 -17.96 -16.30
CA VAL A 51 -13.95 -17.41 -15.39
C VAL A 51 -13.36 -17.27 -13.99
N ILE A 52 -13.57 -16.10 -13.37
CA ILE A 52 -13.19 -15.82 -11.99
C ILE A 52 -14.17 -16.54 -11.06
N GLN A 53 -13.74 -17.67 -10.47
CA GLN A 53 -14.56 -18.49 -9.59
C GLN A 53 -14.65 -17.90 -8.18
N GLU A 54 -13.54 -17.37 -7.69
CA GLU A 54 -13.44 -16.76 -6.36
C GLU A 54 -12.45 -15.60 -6.41
N ALA A 55 -12.75 -14.51 -5.70
CA ALA A 55 -11.82 -13.42 -5.48
C ALA A 55 -11.84 -13.04 -4.00
N LYS A 56 -10.68 -12.73 -3.44
CA LYS A 56 -10.52 -12.16 -2.10
C LYS A 56 -9.49 -11.05 -2.10
N PHE A 57 -9.55 -10.19 -1.09
CA PHE A 57 -8.59 -9.12 -0.94
C PHE A 57 -8.05 -8.99 0.48
N GLN A 58 -6.85 -8.44 0.57
CA GLN A 58 -6.28 -7.86 1.78
C GLN A 58 -5.86 -6.43 1.49
N THR A 59 -6.33 -5.49 2.28
CA THR A 59 -5.95 -4.08 2.13
C THR A 59 -5.55 -3.48 3.46
N PHE A 60 -4.56 -2.60 3.41
CA PHE A 60 -4.23 -1.69 4.48
C PHE A 60 -4.51 -0.28 3.95
N GLY A 61 -5.37 0.48 4.60
CA GLY A 61 -5.72 1.81 4.10
C GLY A 61 -6.93 2.41 4.77
N CYS A 62 -7.42 3.51 4.20
CA CYS A 62 -8.62 4.18 4.69
C CYS A 62 -9.91 3.38 4.41
N GLY A 63 -11.03 3.75 5.06
CA GLY A 63 -12.29 3.03 4.90
C GLY A 63 -12.79 2.93 3.45
N SER A 64 -12.48 3.93 2.62
CA SER A 64 -12.80 3.93 1.18
C SER A 64 -11.99 2.90 0.40
N ALA A 65 -10.76 2.57 0.82
CA ALA A 65 -9.96 1.51 0.22
C ALA A 65 -10.57 0.14 0.50
N ILE A 66 -11.03 -0.10 1.74
CA ILE A 66 -11.76 -1.32 2.12
C ILE A 66 -13.05 -1.45 1.30
N ALA A 67 -13.86 -0.39 1.23
CA ALA A 67 -15.11 -0.40 0.49
C ALA A 67 -14.89 -0.65 -1.02
N SER A 68 -13.91 0.03 -1.62
CA SER A 68 -13.58 -0.13 -3.05
C SER A 68 -13.08 -1.53 -3.38
N SER A 69 -12.21 -2.09 -2.52
CA SER A 69 -11.69 -3.46 -2.70
C SER A 69 -12.79 -4.51 -2.56
N SER A 70 -13.71 -4.31 -1.60
CA SER A 70 -14.86 -5.18 -1.42
C SER A 70 -15.87 -5.07 -2.57
N ALA A 71 -16.09 -3.89 -3.12
CA ALA A 71 -16.94 -3.69 -4.29
C ALA A 71 -16.35 -4.38 -5.52
N LEU A 72 -15.05 -4.20 -5.73
CA LEU A 72 -14.32 -4.82 -6.83
C LEU A 72 -14.48 -6.34 -6.84
N THR A 73 -14.29 -7.01 -5.69
CA THR A 73 -14.43 -8.48 -5.64
C THR A 73 -15.82 -8.95 -6.03
N GLU A 74 -16.89 -8.23 -5.66
CA GLU A 74 -18.25 -8.59 -6.08
C GLU A 74 -18.51 -8.31 -7.56
N LEU A 75 -17.89 -7.27 -8.12
CA LEU A 75 -18.03 -6.94 -9.54
C LEU A 75 -17.38 -7.97 -10.47
N ILE A 76 -16.30 -8.62 -10.03
CA ILE A 76 -15.49 -9.51 -10.88
C ILE A 76 -15.84 -11.00 -10.73
N ILE A 77 -16.36 -11.44 -9.58
CA ILE A 77 -16.70 -12.86 -9.38
C ILE A 77 -17.79 -13.27 -10.37
N GLY A 78 -17.54 -14.38 -11.08
CA GLY A 78 -18.40 -14.93 -12.11
C GLY A 78 -18.21 -14.33 -13.51
N LYS A 79 -17.36 -13.31 -13.66
CA LYS A 79 -16.96 -12.77 -14.97
C LYS A 79 -15.78 -13.51 -15.56
N THR A 80 -15.65 -13.46 -16.87
CA THR A 80 -14.42 -13.84 -17.59
C THR A 80 -13.33 -12.78 -17.41
N LEU A 81 -12.06 -13.12 -17.65
CA LEU A 81 -10.96 -12.15 -17.64
C LEU A 81 -11.16 -11.04 -18.68
N GLU A 82 -11.72 -11.37 -19.83
CA GLU A 82 -12.05 -10.40 -20.90
C GLU A 82 -13.13 -9.40 -20.48
N GLU A 83 -14.10 -9.83 -19.67
CA GLU A 83 -15.08 -8.90 -19.11
C GLU A 83 -14.50 -8.12 -17.94
N ALA A 84 -13.68 -8.75 -17.10
CA ALA A 84 -13.07 -8.12 -15.95
C ALA A 84 -12.10 -7.00 -16.34
N VAL A 85 -11.31 -7.18 -17.40
CA VAL A 85 -10.34 -6.17 -17.86
C VAL A 85 -10.99 -4.85 -18.28
N THR A 86 -12.28 -4.87 -18.64
CA THR A 86 -13.04 -3.68 -19.04
C THR A 86 -13.56 -2.87 -17.87
N ILE A 87 -13.52 -3.40 -16.65
CA ILE A 87 -13.95 -2.70 -15.43
C ILE A 87 -12.98 -1.57 -15.17
N THR A 88 -13.51 -0.37 -14.98
CA THR A 88 -12.76 0.84 -14.68
C THR A 88 -12.87 1.21 -13.19
N ASN A 89 -12.05 2.17 -12.74
CA ASN A 89 -12.20 2.75 -11.41
C ASN A 89 -13.58 3.43 -11.23
N GLN A 90 -14.13 4.00 -12.29
CA GLN A 90 -15.45 4.63 -12.24
C GLN A 90 -16.56 3.60 -12.01
N ASP A 91 -16.48 2.41 -12.61
CA ASP A 91 -17.45 1.33 -12.36
C ASP A 91 -17.46 0.89 -10.89
N ILE A 92 -16.29 0.87 -10.24
CA ILE A 92 -16.16 0.57 -8.80
C ILE A 92 -16.81 1.68 -7.97
N ALA A 93 -16.53 2.94 -8.30
CA ALA A 93 -17.11 4.10 -7.62
C ALA A 93 -18.64 4.14 -7.79
N ASP A 94 -19.13 3.93 -9.01
CA ASP A 94 -20.55 3.92 -9.36
C ASP A 94 -21.28 2.76 -8.68
N PHE A 95 -20.64 1.58 -8.62
CA PHE A 95 -21.18 0.46 -7.85
C PHE A 95 -21.39 0.84 -6.39
N LEU A 96 -20.48 1.62 -5.78
CA LEU A 96 -20.62 2.13 -4.42
C LEU A 96 -21.62 3.29 -4.29
N GLY A 97 -22.30 3.71 -5.35
CA GLY A 97 -23.19 4.87 -5.35
C GLY A 97 -22.42 6.20 -5.33
N GLY A 98 -21.19 6.19 -5.84
CA GLY A 98 -20.27 7.31 -5.86
C GLY A 98 -19.26 7.27 -4.69
N LEU A 99 -18.10 7.87 -4.95
CA LEU A 99 -17.11 8.20 -3.94
C LEU A 99 -16.91 9.72 -3.92
N PRO A 100 -16.62 10.31 -2.74
CA PRO A 100 -16.16 11.70 -2.70
C PRO A 100 -14.96 11.87 -3.63
N PRO A 101 -14.87 12.98 -4.40
CA PRO A 101 -13.80 13.21 -5.36
C PRO A 101 -12.42 12.93 -4.75
N GLU A 102 -12.22 13.38 -3.52
CA GLU A 102 -10.94 13.33 -2.87
C GLU A 102 -10.57 11.90 -2.42
N LYS A 103 -11.47 10.90 -2.48
CA LYS A 103 -11.18 9.47 -2.26
C LYS A 103 -11.09 8.65 -3.54
N MET A 104 -11.15 9.27 -4.72
CA MET A 104 -11.17 8.54 -5.98
C MET A 104 -9.93 7.66 -6.19
N HIS A 105 -8.76 8.01 -5.62
CA HIS A 105 -7.56 7.16 -5.66
C HIS A 105 -7.80 5.72 -5.14
N CYS A 106 -8.76 5.52 -4.24
CA CYS A 106 -9.09 4.18 -3.71
C CYS A 106 -9.71 3.26 -4.76
N SER A 107 -10.47 3.85 -5.69
CA SER A 107 -11.04 3.13 -6.84
C SER A 107 -9.98 2.85 -7.92
N VAL A 108 -9.05 3.79 -8.12
CA VAL A 108 -7.90 3.62 -9.03
C VAL A 108 -7.02 2.46 -8.57
N MET A 109 -6.68 2.42 -7.28
CA MET A 109 -5.90 1.33 -6.70
C MET A 109 -6.59 -0.04 -6.86
N GLY A 110 -7.92 -0.10 -6.72
CA GLY A 110 -8.68 -1.32 -6.99
C GLY A 110 -8.54 -1.79 -8.44
N TYR A 111 -8.70 -0.87 -9.38
CA TYR A 111 -8.53 -1.14 -10.80
C TYR A 111 -7.11 -1.63 -11.13
N GLU A 112 -6.06 -0.97 -10.62
CA GLU A 112 -4.67 -1.37 -10.86
C GLU A 112 -4.38 -2.76 -10.29
N ALA A 113 -4.91 -3.08 -9.10
CA ALA A 113 -4.78 -4.42 -8.52
C ALA A 113 -5.45 -5.50 -9.38
N LEU A 114 -6.58 -5.19 -10.02
CA LEU A 114 -7.24 -6.09 -10.95
C LEU A 114 -6.37 -6.35 -12.18
N GLN A 115 -5.87 -5.30 -12.81
CA GLN A 115 -5.02 -5.43 -14.00
C GLN A 115 -3.75 -6.23 -13.69
N ALA A 116 -3.09 -5.94 -12.57
CA ALA A 116 -1.94 -6.70 -12.08
C ALA A 116 -2.25 -8.19 -11.88
N ALA A 117 -3.42 -8.50 -11.31
CA ALA A 117 -3.83 -9.88 -11.09
C ALA A 117 -4.14 -10.62 -12.41
N ILE A 118 -4.76 -9.96 -13.38
CA ILE A 118 -5.05 -10.52 -14.71
C ILE A 118 -3.74 -10.80 -15.47
N ALA A 119 -2.82 -9.83 -15.50
CA ALA A 119 -1.51 -9.99 -16.13
C ALA A 119 -0.70 -11.12 -15.48
N ASN A 120 -0.72 -11.21 -14.14
CA ASN A 120 -0.09 -12.32 -13.40
C ASN A 120 -0.62 -13.69 -13.85
N PHE A 121 -1.94 -13.82 -14.04
CA PHE A 121 -2.53 -15.06 -14.54
C PHE A 121 -2.09 -15.41 -15.97
N ARG A 122 -2.03 -14.40 -16.85
CA ARG A 122 -1.60 -14.57 -18.25
C ARG A 122 -0.09 -14.83 -18.39
N GLY A 123 0.68 -14.72 -17.30
CA GLY A 123 2.13 -14.81 -17.32
C GLY A 123 2.78 -13.60 -18.01
N GLU A 124 2.06 -12.49 -18.09
CA GLU A 124 2.55 -11.22 -18.62
C GLU A 124 3.29 -10.47 -17.50
N GLU A 125 4.37 -9.76 -17.83
CA GLU A 125 4.96 -8.82 -16.89
C GLU A 125 4.02 -7.62 -16.74
N TRP A 126 3.23 -7.60 -15.66
CA TRP A 126 2.66 -6.34 -15.18
C TRP A 126 3.79 -5.52 -14.61
N ARG A 127 4.25 -4.54 -15.38
CA ARG A 127 5.06 -3.47 -14.82
C ARG A 127 4.06 -2.53 -14.18
N ASP A 128 4.10 -2.48 -12.85
CA ASP A 128 3.56 -1.34 -12.14
C ASP A 128 4.39 -0.16 -12.66
N ASP A 129 3.82 0.60 -13.58
CA ASP A 129 4.47 1.64 -14.38
C ASP A 129 4.98 2.82 -13.54
N HIS A 130 5.21 2.61 -12.24
CA HIS A 130 6.04 3.42 -11.36
C HIS A 130 7.48 3.65 -11.88
N GLU A 131 7.86 3.00 -12.99
CA GLU A 131 9.09 3.25 -13.76
C GLU A 131 8.86 3.69 -15.24
N GLU A 132 7.63 3.95 -15.69
CA GLU A 132 7.38 4.57 -17.00
C GLU A 132 7.37 6.10 -16.90
N GLY A 133 8.55 6.69 -16.67
CA GLY A 133 8.74 8.13 -16.78
C GLY A 133 9.49 8.75 -15.61
N ALA A 134 9.64 10.07 -15.65
CA ALA A 134 10.35 10.77 -14.60
C ALA A 134 9.53 10.78 -13.30
N LEU A 135 10.14 10.50 -12.15
CA LEU A 135 9.48 10.66 -10.86
C LEU A 135 9.05 12.13 -10.66
N VAL A 136 7.74 12.39 -10.65
CA VAL A 136 7.17 13.73 -10.53
C VAL A 136 6.94 14.09 -9.07
N CYS A 137 6.15 13.29 -8.35
CA CYS A 137 5.84 13.49 -6.94
C CYS A 137 6.66 12.58 -6.02
N LYS A 138 7.76 13.10 -5.49
CA LYS A 138 8.63 12.38 -4.55
C LYS A 138 7.95 12.00 -3.23
N CYS A 139 6.96 12.78 -2.77
CA CYS A 139 6.30 12.52 -1.49
C CYS A 139 5.43 11.27 -1.50
N PHE A 140 4.79 11.00 -2.63
CA PHE A 140 3.83 9.90 -2.77
C PHE A 140 4.30 8.83 -3.76
N GLY A 141 5.52 8.98 -4.30
CA GLY A 141 6.10 8.02 -5.24
C GLY A 141 5.39 7.99 -6.60
N VAL A 142 4.82 9.11 -7.04
CA VAL A 142 4.03 9.18 -8.28
C VAL A 142 4.91 9.67 -9.42
N ASP A 143 5.02 8.87 -10.46
CA ASP A 143 5.70 9.15 -11.73
C ASP A 143 4.78 9.84 -12.74
N GLU A 144 5.36 10.22 -13.87
CA GLU A 144 4.70 10.90 -14.97
C GLU A 144 3.65 10.04 -15.67
N GLY A 145 3.93 8.75 -15.91
CA GLY A 145 3.02 7.83 -16.58
C GLY A 145 1.72 7.62 -15.81
N VAL A 146 1.80 7.47 -14.48
CA VAL A 146 0.61 7.39 -13.60
C VAL A 146 -0.26 8.63 -13.73
N ILE A 147 0.34 9.82 -13.76
CA ILE A 147 -0.39 11.08 -13.88
C ILE A 147 -1.04 11.19 -15.27
N GLU A 148 -0.32 10.88 -16.34
CA GLU A 148 -0.87 10.93 -17.70
C GLU A 148 -2.04 9.95 -17.88
N ARG A 149 -1.88 8.69 -17.43
CA ARG A 149 -2.96 7.69 -17.49
C ARG A 149 -4.19 8.17 -16.71
N ALA A 150 -4.01 8.69 -15.50
CA ALA A 150 -5.10 9.21 -14.70
C ALA A 150 -5.84 10.37 -15.40
N ILE A 151 -5.09 11.31 -16.02
CA ILE A 151 -5.68 12.43 -16.79
C ILE A 151 -6.50 11.90 -17.96
N ARG A 152 -5.95 10.98 -18.76
CA ARG A 152 -6.63 10.46 -19.96
C ARG A 152 -7.87 9.65 -19.62
N MET A 153 -7.76 8.73 -18.66
CA MET A 153 -8.85 7.83 -18.30
C MET A 153 -10.04 8.58 -17.68
N ASN A 154 -9.75 9.61 -16.88
CA ASN A 154 -10.77 10.31 -16.10
C ASN A 154 -11.05 11.74 -16.61
N ARG A 155 -10.42 12.15 -17.72
CA ARG A 155 -10.54 13.48 -18.33
C ARG A 155 -10.30 14.62 -17.32
N LEU A 156 -9.21 14.51 -16.57
CA LEU A 156 -8.89 15.47 -15.52
C LEU A 156 -8.48 16.82 -16.14
N THR A 157 -9.02 17.91 -15.61
CA THR A 157 -8.84 19.28 -16.11
C THR A 157 -8.33 20.25 -15.05
N SER A 158 -8.07 19.80 -13.82
CA SER A 158 -7.49 20.60 -12.74
C SER A 158 -6.41 19.86 -11.94
N ILE A 159 -5.56 20.59 -11.23
CA ILE A 159 -4.50 20.03 -10.38
C ILE A 159 -5.09 19.33 -9.15
N GLU A 160 -6.20 19.85 -8.62
CA GLU A 160 -6.95 19.20 -7.55
C GLU A 160 -7.46 17.83 -7.99
N GLN A 161 -8.00 17.73 -9.20
CA GLN A 161 -8.42 16.46 -9.78
C GLN A 161 -7.25 15.48 -9.92
N ILE A 162 -6.06 15.92 -10.35
CA ILE A 162 -4.86 15.05 -10.31
C ILE A 162 -4.57 14.58 -8.88
N THR A 163 -4.62 15.50 -7.91
CA THR A 163 -4.37 15.18 -6.49
C THR A 163 -5.35 14.13 -5.97
N ASP A 164 -6.61 14.25 -6.35
CA ASP A 164 -7.70 13.39 -5.89
C ASP A 164 -7.62 11.97 -6.45
N TYR A 165 -7.11 11.81 -7.67
CA TYR A 165 -6.97 10.50 -8.33
C TYR A 165 -5.61 9.84 -8.10
N THR A 166 -4.53 10.63 -7.92
CA THR A 166 -3.15 10.11 -7.86
C THR A 166 -2.43 10.39 -6.54
N LYS A 167 -2.99 11.23 -5.66
CA LYS A 167 -2.33 11.86 -4.50
C LYS A 167 -1.21 12.85 -4.82
N ALA A 168 -0.71 12.91 -6.07
CA ALA A 168 0.35 13.83 -6.45
C ALA A 168 -0.08 15.29 -6.20
N GLY A 169 0.81 16.09 -5.59
CA GLY A 169 0.49 17.47 -5.23
C GLY A 169 -0.19 17.65 -3.87
N GLY A 170 -0.71 16.61 -3.22
CA GLY A 170 -1.38 16.72 -1.91
C GLY A 170 -0.46 16.96 -0.69
N GLY A 171 0.86 17.14 -0.92
CA GLY A 171 1.90 17.11 0.12
C GLY A 171 2.70 18.41 0.21
N CYS A 172 3.98 18.36 -0.19
CA CYS A 172 4.88 19.52 -0.12
C CYS A 172 4.70 20.53 -1.27
N LEU A 173 3.99 20.13 -2.35
CA LEU A 173 3.78 20.88 -3.59
C LEU A 173 5.04 21.25 -4.40
N THR A 174 6.20 20.66 -4.10
CA THR A 174 7.42 20.87 -4.91
C THR A 174 7.28 20.35 -6.36
N CYS A 175 6.28 19.52 -6.64
CA CYS A 175 5.98 19.01 -7.97
C CYS A 175 4.97 19.86 -8.75
N PHE A 176 4.45 20.95 -8.17
CA PHE A 176 3.31 21.71 -8.71
C PHE A 176 3.51 22.15 -10.17
N ASP A 177 4.62 22.83 -10.47
CA ASP A 177 4.90 23.31 -11.84
C ASP A 177 4.92 22.17 -12.87
N LYS A 178 5.47 21.01 -12.49
CA LYS A 178 5.46 19.81 -13.34
C LYS A 178 4.06 19.25 -13.56
N LEU A 179 3.20 19.31 -12.54
CA LEU A 179 1.81 18.88 -12.67
C LEU A 179 1.05 19.80 -13.62
N GLU A 180 1.29 21.11 -13.57
CA GLU A 180 0.71 22.08 -14.51
C GLU A 180 1.15 21.80 -15.95
N GLU A 181 2.45 21.60 -16.17
CA GLU A 181 3.02 21.28 -17.49
C GLU A 181 2.43 20.00 -18.08
N LEU A 182 2.36 18.93 -17.29
CA LEU A 182 1.78 17.65 -17.70
C LEU A 182 0.29 17.78 -18.02
N LEU A 183 -0.47 18.41 -17.12
CA LEU A 183 -1.91 18.58 -17.30
C LEU A 183 -2.24 19.40 -18.55
N ALA A 184 -1.51 20.48 -18.79
CA ALA A 184 -1.66 21.29 -19.99
C ALA A 184 -1.30 20.50 -21.26
N GLY A 185 -0.19 19.75 -21.24
CA GLY A 185 0.26 18.93 -22.35
C GLY A 185 -0.74 17.84 -22.73
N VAL A 186 -1.18 17.05 -21.76
CA VAL A 186 -2.14 15.95 -21.99
C VAL A 186 -3.50 16.51 -22.42
N ASN A 187 -4.00 17.59 -21.81
CA ASN A 187 -5.25 18.20 -22.25
C ASN A 187 -5.18 18.77 -23.66
N ALA A 188 -4.04 19.33 -24.08
CA ALA A 188 -3.85 19.77 -25.46
C ALA A 188 -3.93 18.59 -26.45
N ALA A 189 -3.35 17.43 -26.09
CA ALA A 189 -3.47 16.21 -26.88
C ALA A 189 -4.92 15.70 -26.94
N LEU A 190 -5.64 15.64 -25.81
CA LEU A 190 -7.04 15.23 -25.76
C LEU A 190 -7.96 16.15 -26.58
N VAL A 191 -7.67 17.46 -26.62
CA VAL A 191 -8.38 18.41 -27.50
C VAL A 191 -8.09 18.13 -28.97
N ALA A 192 -6.84 17.84 -29.33
CA ALA A 192 -6.46 17.48 -30.69
C ALA A 192 -7.11 16.16 -31.16
N GLU A 193 -7.26 15.21 -30.24
CA GLU A 193 -7.96 13.93 -30.46
C GLU A 193 -9.50 14.07 -30.47
N GLY A 194 -10.04 15.25 -30.11
CA GLY A 194 -11.48 15.50 -30.06
C GLY A 194 -12.20 14.89 -28.85
N VAL A 195 -11.45 14.45 -27.84
CA VAL A 195 -11.96 13.82 -26.61
C VAL A 195 -12.37 14.87 -25.57
N LEU A 196 -11.72 16.04 -25.58
CA LEU A 196 -11.96 17.16 -24.65
C LEU A 196 -12.25 18.46 -25.41
N ALA A 197 -13.17 19.30 -24.93
CA ALA A 197 -13.39 20.59 -25.56
C ALA A 197 -12.29 21.59 -25.17
N ALA A 198 -11.84 22.42 -26.11
CA ALA A 198 -10.75 23.39 -25.88
C ALA A 198 -11.00 24.40 -24.75
N HIS A 199 -12.27 24.62 -24.37
CA HIS A 199 -12.62 25.52 -23.26
C HIS A 199 -12.52 24.84 -21.88
N GLU A 200 -12.58 23.51 -21.83
CA GLU A 200 -12.44 22.69 -20.62
C GLU A 200 -10.97 22.36 -20.32
N ALA A 201 -10.11 22.43 -21.34
CA ALA A 201 -8.69 22.17 -21.20
C ALA A 201 -7.99 23.13 -20.24
N TYR A 202 -7.12 22.57 -19.40
CA TYR A 202 -6.30 23.33 -18.46
C TYR A 202 -5.37 24.33 -19.17
N ARG A 203 -5.16 25.50 -18.55
CA ARG A 203 -4.21 26.52 -19.00
C ARG A 203 -3.20 26.80 -17.90
N LEU A 204 -1.93 26.84 -18.29
CA LEU A 204 -0.82 27.12 -17.37
C LEU A 204 -1.02 28.43 -16.60
N GLY A 205 -0.73 28.42 -15.31
CA GLY A 205 -0.80 29.60 -14.44
C GLY A 205 -2.21 29.98 -13.99
N VAL A 206 -3.22 29.13 -14.25
CA VAL A 206 -4.58 29.33 -13.74
C VAL A 206 -4.75 28.80 -12.31
N ALA A 207 -3.94 27.81 -11.91
CA ALA A 207 -4.01 27.26 -10.55
C ALA A 207 -3.07 28.02 -9.59
N ASP A 208 -3.52 28.24 -8.35
CA ASP A 208 -2.69 28.81 -7.29
C ASP A 208 -2.19 27.72 -6.33
N ALA A 209 -0.87 27.55 -6.27
CA ALA A 209 -0.24 26.56 -5.39
C ALA A 209 -0.55 26.80 -3.90
N GLY A 210 -0.75 28.06 -3.49
CA GLY A 210 -1.11 28.43 -2.12
C GLY A 210 -2.51 27.96 -1.73
N GLU A 211 -3.49 28.13 -2.62
CA GLU A 211 -4.86 27.65 -2.45
C GLU A 211 -4.92 26.12 -2.40
N ILE A 212 -4.18 25.43 -3.28
CA ILE A 212 -4.11 23.96 -3.27
C ILE A 212 -3.48 23.47 -1.97
N LYS A 213 -2.42 24.13 -1.49
CA LYS A 213 -1.79 23.81 -0.20
C LYS A 213 -2.76 23.99 0.97
N ALA A 214 -3.52 25.08 0.97
CA ALA A 214 -4.50 25.38 2.00
C ALA A 214 -5.62 24.34 2.02
N LYS A 215 -6.15 23.97 0.84
CA LYS A 215 -7.16 22.91 0.70
C LYS A 215 -6.62 21.54 1.10
N ALA A 216 -5.42 21.16 0.67
CA ALA A 216 -4.78 19.90 1.05
C ALA A 216 -4.53 19.81 2.57
N LYS A 217 -4.12 20.92 3.19
CA LYS A 217 -3.97 21.01 4.66
C LYS A 217 -5.31 20.85 5.37
N ALA A 218 -6.33 21.60 4.96
CA ALA A 218 -7.68 21.50 5.52
C ALA A 218 -8.26 20.09 5.36
N ARG A 219 -7.99 19.43 4.23
CA ARG A 219 -8.36 18.03 3.97
C ARG A 219 -7.66 17.07 4.93
N LYS A 220 -6.35 17.23 5.14
CA LYS A 220 -5.59 16.39 6.09
C LYS A 220 -6.08 16.55 7.53
N GLU A 221 -6.52 17.76 7.89
CA GLU A 221 -7.18 18.04 9.17
C GLU A 221 -8.57 17.39 9.25
N ALA A 222 -9.36 17.47 8.18
CA ALA A 222 -10.67 16.82 8.08
C ALA A 222 -10.61 15.29 8.04
N GLU A 223 -9.56 14.69 7.46
CA GLU A 223 -9.31 13.24 7.48
C GLU A 223 -8.93 12.76 8.89
N LYS A 224 -8.22 13.59 9.65
CA LYS A 224 -7.89 13.33 11.05
C LYS A 224 -9.12 13.41 11.95
N GLU A 225 -10.08 14.29 11.65
CA GLU A 225 -11.37 14.40 12.36
C GLU A 225 -12.41 13.37 11.90
N ALA A 226 -12.41 12.99 10.62
CA ALA A 226 -13.30 11.97 10.05
C ALA A 226 -12.77 10.54 10.19
N ALA A 227 -11.66 10.36 10.92
CA ALA A 227 -11.19 9.05 11.34
C ALA A 227 -12.26 8.39 12.22
N ALA A 228 -13.10 7.57 11.58
CA ALA A 228 -13.94 6.60 12.26
C ALA A 228 -13.07 5.75 13.22
N PRO A 229 -13.66 5.24 14.32
CA PRO A 229 -12.92 4.45 15.32
C PRO A 229 -12.14 3.29 14.68
N PRO A 230 -11.12 2.76 15.36
CA PRO A 230 -10.21 1.76 14.79
C PRO A 230 -10.99 0.58 14.19
N ALA A 231 -10.58 0.22 12.97
CA ALA A 231 -10.84 -1.01 12.21
C ALA A 231 -12.10 -1.83 12.57
N SER A 232 -13.05 -1.93 11.64
CA SER A 232 -14.02 -3.04 11.64
C SER A 232 -13.25 -4.39 11.56
N PRO A 233 -13.70 -5.45 12.25
CA PRO A 233 -12.89 -6.59 12.63
C PRO A 233 -12.80 -7.59 11.48
N LEU A 234 -12.03 -7.28 10.46
CA LEU A 234 -11.53 -8.32 9.57
C LEU A 234 -10.30 -8.93 10.23
N ALA A 235 -10.55 -9.99 10.99
CA ALA A 235 -9.51 -10.82 11.55
C ALA A 235 -8.55 -11.27 10.43
N PRO A 236 -7.24 -10.95 10.48
CA PRO A 236 -6.28 -11.79 9.81
C PRO A 236 -6.42 -13.18 10.43
N ALA A 237 -6.64 -14.19 9.60
CA ALA A 237 -6.43 -15.56 10.03
C ALA A 237 -4.97 -15.65 10.52
N SER A 238 -4.85 -16.00 11.80
CA SER A 238 -3.68 -15.89 12.70
C SER A 238 -3.57 -14.57 13.47
N PRO A 239 -3.68 -14.60 14.81
CA PRO A 239 -3.58 -13.41 15.63
C PRO A 239 -2.16 -12.85 15.54
N LEU A 240 -2.03 -11.68 14.91
CA LEU A 240 -0.92 -10.79 15.20
C LEU A 240 -1.07 -10.37 16.66
N PRO A 241 -0.05 -10.59 17.52
CA PRO A 241 -0.14 -10.19 18.92
C PRO A 241 -0.29 -8.66 19.00
N PRO A 242 -1.12 -8.15 19.93
CA PRO A 242 -1.38 -6.73 20.05
C PRO A 242 -0.09 -5.95 20.38
N PRO A 243 0.05 -4.69 19.95
CA PRO A 243 1.11 -3.83 20.45
C PRO A 243 0.85 -3.58 21.94
N SER A 244 1.59 -4.28 22.80
CA SER A 244 1.43 -4.13 24.24
C SER A 244 1.92 -2.75 24.67
N ALA A 245 0.98 -1.94 25.16
CA ALA A 245 1.31 -0.87 26.07
C ALA A 245 1.98 -1.47 27.31
N GLY A 246 3.16 -0.95 27.66
CA GLY A 246 3.73 -1.13 29.00
C GLY A 246 5.10 -1.78 29.10
N MET A 247 6.13 -1.23 28.43
CA MET A 247 7.50 -1.44 28.88
C MET A 247 8.40 -0.27 28.50
N THR A 248 9.05 0.35 29.49
CA THR A 248 10.07 1.37 29.26
C THR A 248 11.26 0.76 28.50
N ASN A 249 11.94 1.54 27.65
CA ASN A 249 13.09 1.06 26.87
C ASN A 249 14.16 0.42 27.77
N LEU A 250 14.35 0.93 28.99
CA LEU A 250 15.24 0.35 30.02
C LEU A 250 14.86 -1.08 30.45
N LYS A 251 13.57 -1.40 30.54
CA LYS A 251 13.12 -2.75 30.92
C LYS A 251 13.17 -3.72 29.74
N LYS A 252 13.00 -3.21 28.50
CA LYS A 252 13.22 -3.99 27.27
C LYS A 252 14.68 -4.40 27.10
N ILE A 253 15.61 -3.45 27.26
CA ILE A 253 17.05 -3.70 27.16
C ILE A 253 17.46 -4.82 28.13
N ARG A 254 17.06 -4.73 29.40
CA ARG A 254 17.39 -5.74 30.42
C ARG A 254 16.91 -7.14 30.07
N LEU A 255 15.67 -7.27 29.58
CA LEU A 255 15.12 -8.59 29.22
C LEU A 255 15.77 -9.17 27.96
N ILE A 256 16.14 -8.32 27.00
CA ILE A 256 16.88 -8.73 25.80
C ILE A 256 18.30 -9.19 26.19
N GLU A 257 18.98 -8.46 27.06
CA GLU A 257 20.29 -8.86 27.60
C GLU A 257 20.23 -10.19 28.34
N GLU A 258 19.22 -10.38 29.21
CA GLU A 258 19.00 -11.64 29.93
C GLU A 258 18.69 -12.81 29.00
N ALA A 259 17.92 -12.57 27.94
CA ALA A 259 17.64 -13.58 26.91
C ALA A 259 18.91 -13.98 26.12
N ILE A 260 19.75 -13.00 25.78
CA ILE A 260 21.02 -13.25 25.10
C ILE A 260 21.98 -14.02 26.01
N GLU A 261 22.01 -13.74 27.32
CA GLU A 261 22.85 -14.45 28.29
C GLU A 261 22.43 -15.92 28.44
N GLU A 262 21.14 -16.22 28.47
CA GLU A 262 20.64 -17.61 28.48
C GLU A 262 20.93 -18.36 27.17
N LEU A 263 21.04 -17.63 26.06
CA LEU A 263 21.39 -18.17 24.74
C LEU A 263 22.88 -18.43 24.59
N ARG A 264 23.72 -17.70 25.32
CA ARG A 264 25.18 -17.73 25.20
C ARG A 264 25.78 -19.13 25.36
N PRO A 265 25.36 -20.01 26.30
CA PRO A 265 25.89 -21.38 26.40
C PRO A 265 25.60 -22.23 25.17
N TYR A 266 24.46 -22.00 24.49
CA TYR A 266 24.11 -22.70 23.25
C TYR A 266 24.93 -22.18 22.08
N LEU A 267 25.03 -20.86 21.95
CA LEU A 267 25.85 -20.23 20.91
C LEU A 267 27.34 -20.60 21.05
N LYS A 268 27.86 -20.64 22.29
CA LYS A 268 29.24 -21.05 22.57
C LYS A 268 29.50 -22.54 22.32
N LYS A 269 28.50 -23.41 22.48
CA LYS A 269 28.61 -24.83 22.06
C LYS A 269 28.85 -24.95 20.55
N ASP A 270 28.27 -24.04 19.78
CA ASP A 270 28.40 -23.98 18.32
C ASP A 270 29.60 -23.09 17.87
N GLY A 271 30.45 -22.66 18.81
CA GLY A 271 31.65 -21.85 18.53
C GLY A 271 31.38 -20.39 18.16
N GLY A 272 30.16 -19.90 18.39
CA GLY A 272 29.74 -18.52 18.16
C GLY A 272 29.44 -17.74 19.45
N ASP A 273 29.30 -16.43 19.32
CA ASP A 273 28.77 -15.57 20.39
C ASP A 273 27.91 -14.46 19.79
N CYS A 274 27.08 -13.81 20.62
CA CYS A 274 26.18 -12.75 20.22
C CYS A 274 26.20 -11.63 21.26
N GLU A 275 26.37 -10.39 20.79
CA GLU A 275 26.31 -9.19 21.62
C GLU A 275 25.23 -8.24 21.12
N LEU A 276 24.49 -7.65 22.05
CA LEU A 276 23.53 -6.59 21.76
C LEU A 276 24.27 -5.29 21.46
N ILE A 277 23.95 -4.64 20.33
CA ILE A 277 24.53 -3.35 19.95
C ILE A 277 23.56 -2.23 20.24
N ASP A 278 22.32 -2.35 19.76
CA ASP A 278 21.31 -1.31 19.92
C ASP A 278 19.89 -1.88 19.72
N ILE A 279 18.87 -1.15 20.21
CA ILE A 279 17.45 -1.51 20.10
C ILE A 279 16.67 -0.30 19.59
N ASP A 280 16.12 -0.43 18.39
CA ASP A 280 15.24 0.58 17.80
C ASP A 280 13.83 0.01 17.61
N GLY A 281 12.93 0.35 18.53
CA GLY A 281 11.54 -0.10 18.52
C GLY A 281 11.39 -1.62 18.67
N ALA A 282 11.17 -2.31 17.55
CA ALA A 282 11.06 -3.77 17.43
C ALA A 282 12.30 -4.41 16.78
N ASN A 283 13.26 -3.59 16.32
CA ASN A 283 14.51 -4.06 15.73
C ASN A 283 15.57 -4.17 16.82
N VAL A 284 16.14 -5.37 16.96
CA VAL A 284 17.23 -5.66 17.89
C VAL A 284 18.48 -5.90 17.05
N MET A 285 19.42 -4.96 17.13
CA MET A 285 20.68 -5.01 16.40
C MET A 285 21.70 -5.80 17.21
N VAL A 286 22.19 -6.90 16.65
CA VAL A 286 23.14 -7.79 17.33
C VAL A 286 24.40 -7.96 16.49
N SER A 287 25.55 -7.99 17.16
CA SER A 287 26.82 -8.37 16.56
C SER A 287 27.08 -9.84 16.84
N LEU A 288 27.15 -10.64 15.79
CA LEU A 288 27.59 -12.03 15.89
C LEU A 288 29.12 -12.09 15.93
N LYS A 289 29.69 -12.92 16.80
CA LYS A 289 31.13 -13.16 16.95
C LYS A 289 31.45 -14.64 16.76
N GLY A 290 32.73 -14.96 16.53
CA GLY A 290 33.22 -16.34 16.41
C GLY A 290 32.82 -17.00 15.09
N ALA A 291 32.49 -18.30 15.13
CA ALA A 291 32.12 -19.10 13.96
C ALA A 291 30.87 -18.57 13.22
N CYS A 292 30.09 -17.69 13.85
CA CYS A 292 28.92 -17.04 13.26
C CYS A 292 29.26 -15.87 12.33
N MET A 293 30.50 -15.38 12.29
CA MET A 293 30.93 -14.34 11.34
C MET A 293 31.17 -14.97 9.95
N GLY A 294 30.14 -15.02 9.12
CA GLY A 294 30.25 -15.42 7.70
C GLY A 294 29.92 -16.87 7.40
N CYS A 295 29.34 -17.62 8.35
CA CYS A 295 28.79 -18.95 8.06
C CYS A 295 27.56 -18.83 7.13
N GLN A 296 27.46 -19.68 6.11
CA GLN A 296 26.26 -19.80 5.25
C GLN A 296 24.98 -20.06 6.06
N MET A 297 25.12 -20.56 7.30
CA MET A 297 24.02 -20.82 8.24
C MET A 297 23.81 -19.69 9.26
N ALA A 298 24.49 -18.55 9.15
CA ALA A 298 24.31 -17.42 10.07
C ALA A 298 22.86 -16.90 10.07
N SER A 299 22.14 -17.03 8.95
CA SER A 299 20.71 -16.73 8.85
C SER A 299 19.83 -17.64 9.72
N VAL A 300 20.21 -18.92 9.87
CA VAL A 300 19.52 -19.90 10.73
C VAL A 300 19.79 -19.58 12.21
N THR A 301 21.02 -19.20 12.55
CA THR A 301 21.35 -18.75 13.91
C THR A 301 20.58 -17.48 14.29
N VAL A 302 20.52 -16.48 13.40
CA VAL A 302 19.73 -15.25 13.62
C VAL A 302 18.25 -15.56 13.79
N SER A 303 17.71 -16.46 12.97
CA SER A 303 16.31 -16.89 13.07
C SER A 303 16.04 -17.61 14.40
N GLY A 304 16.93 -18.48 14.87
CA GLY A 304 16.80 -19.16 16.16
C GLY A 304 16.92 -18.21 17.36
N ILE A 305 17.78 -17.19 17.28
CA ILE A 305 17.86 -16.12 18.29
C ILE A 305 16.56 -15.32 18.29
N GLN A 306 16.03 -14.99 17.11
CA GLN A 306 14.78 -14.24 16.95
C GLN A 306 13.59 -14.99 17.57
N GLU A 307 13.42 -16.28 17.27
CA GLU A 307 12.34 -17.10 17.83
C GLU A 307 12.37 -17.13 19.36
N ARG A 308 13.55 -17.27 19.96
CA ARG A 308 13.69 -17.30 21.42
C ARG A 308 13.46 -15.94 22.07
N LEU A 309 13.91 -14.86 21.43
CA LEU A 309 13.60 -13.51 21.88
C LEU A 309 12.10 -13.24 21.83
N ILE A 310 11.42 -13.64 20.76
CA ILE A 310 9.96 -13.54 20.64
C ILE A 310 9.26 -14.34 21.74
N ALA A 311 9.70 -15.58 21.99
CA ALA A 311 9.13 -16.44 23.02
C ALA A 311 9.26 -15.85 24.44
N LYS A 312 10.37 -15.19 24.75
CA LYS A 312 10.64 -14.63 26.08
C LYS A 312 10.02 -13.24 26.29
N LEU A 313 10.02 -12.41 25.25
CA LEU A 313 9.53 -11.02 25.34
C LEU A 313 8.04 -10.91 25.04
N GLY A 314 7.43 -11.96 24.47
CA GLY A 314 6.00 -11.97 24.13
C GLY A 314 5.62 -10.92 23.08
N MET A 315 6.60 -10.45 22.30
CA MET A 315 6.43 -9.45 21.26
C MET A 315 7.24 -9.82 20.02
N THR A 316 6.73 -9.40 18.86
CA THR A 316 7.40 -9.59 17.57
C THR A 316 8.63 -8.71 17.50
N ILE A 317 9.79 -9.33 17.47
CA ILE A 317 11.09 -8.67 17.38
C ILE A 317 11.79 -9.15 16.11
N ARG A 318 12.44 -8.22 15.42
CA ARG A 318 13.30 -8.51 14.27
C ARG A 318 14.75 -8.41 14.70
N VAL A 319 15.50 -9.49 14.55
CA VAL A 319 16.95 -9.49 14.87
C VAL A 319 17.71 -9.12 13.60
N ILE A 320 18.48 -8.04 13.67
CA ILE A 320 19.27 -7.55 12.55
C ILE A 320 20.75 -7.77 12.88
N PRO A 321 21.46 -8.64 12.14
CA PRO A 321 22.88 -8.81 12.32
C PRO A 321 23.61 -7.58 11.77
N VAL A 322 24.31 -6.85 12.63
CA VAL A 322 25.18 -5.75 12.21
C VAL A 322 26.62 -6.25 12.10
N LYS A 323 27.29 -5.92 11.00
CA LYS A 323 28.73 -6.20 10.85
C LYS A 323 29.47 -5.22 11.75
N SER A 324 30.09 -5.73 12.82
CA SER A 324 31.01 -4.91 13.60
C SER A 324 32.20 -4.54 12.71
N HIS A 325 32.28 -3.27 12.30
CA HIS A 325 33.50 -2.72 11.73
C HIS A 325 34.52 -2.64 12.86
N ALA A 326 35.38 -3.65 12.96
CA ALA A 326 36.59 -3.55 13.76
C ALA A 326 37.50 -2.51 13.10
N HIS A 327 37.78 -1.42 13.84
CA HIS A 327 38.99 -0.61 13.63
C HIS A 327 40.23 -1.41 14.04
#